data_AF-A0A179VE94-F1
#
_entry.id   AF-A0A179VE94-F1
#
_cell.length_a   1.000
_cell.length_b   1.000
_cell.length_c   1.000
_cell.angle_alpha   90.00
_cell.angle_beta   90.00
_cell.angle_gamma   90.00
#
_symmetry.space_group_name_H-M   'P 1'
#
loop_
_entity.id
_entity.type
_entity.pdbx_description
1 polymer ?
#
loop_
_entity_poly.entity_id
_entity_poly.type
_entity_poly.pdbx_seq_one_letter_code
_entity_poly.pdbx_strand_id
1 'polypeptide(L)'
;MSESHPYEEWLAATRRTTSIEWPIEVDDRLRILVRLVTKEVYEAADRGECPLPGRTPSAAVVLSNIILGLPLQKLALLGQAPGTAVLQEAAAVNGKFSVVDRDPWLGRPRSWAKPLRIQQHRGRRLPDFTISVARPSKFGSPFKISARKGRWYVDAGPLGTWEFGDQADAHTASAGLYRDWLDGDTQLRSEELDKRRARILNELATLRGYSLACYCAPELQCHVDYLLVRSNSEPMGIS
;
A
#
# COMPACT_ATOMS: atom_id res chain seq x y z
N MET A 1 -53.05 -3.54 12.44
CA MET A 1 -52.28 -3.87 11.23
C MET A 1 -51.38 -2.68 10.91
N SER A 2 -50.17 -2.65 11.46
CA SER A 2 -49.09 -1.81 10.95
C SER A 2 -48.08 -2.76 10.33
N GLU A 3 -48.12 -2.88 9.01
CA GLU A 3 -47.09 -3.60 8.27
C GLU A 3 -45.78 -2.84 8.46
N SER A 4 -44.83 -3.50 9.13
CA SER A 4 -43.47 -3.01 9.27
C SER A 4 -42.86 -2.86 7.89
N HIS A 5 -42.49 -1.63 7.53
CA HIS A 5 -41.85 -1.31 6.26
C HIS A 5 -40.49 -2.05 6.20
N PRO A 6 -40.13 -2.70 5.07
CA PRO A 6 -38.85 -3.43 4.91
C PRO A 6 -37.58 -2.57 5.02
N TYR A 7 -37.70 -1.30 5.43
CA TYR A 7 -36.59 -0.37 5.67
C TYR A 7 -36.01 -0.51 7.09
N GLU A 8 -36.83 -0.89 8.08
CA GLU A 8 -36.37 -0.97 9.48
C GLU A 8 -35.57 -2.24 9.79
N GLU A 9 -35.84 -3.34 9.09
CA GLU A 9 -35.08 -4.60 9.21
C GLU A 9 -33.63 -4.47 8.70
N TRP A 10 -33.30 -3.42 7.92
CA TRP A 10 -31.97 -3.19 7.37
C TRP A 10 -30.99 -2.52 8.36
N LEU A 11 -31.42 -2.23 9.59
CA LEU A 11 -30.55 -1.59 10.60
C LEU A 11 -29.68 -2.57 11.40
N ALA A 12 -29.85 -3.89 11.26
CA ALA A 12 -29.27 -4.86 12.20
C ALA A 12 -28.30 -5.93 11.63
N ALA A 13 -27.95 -5.93 10.35
CA ALA A 13 -27.07 -6.97 9.79
C ALA A 13 -25.63 -6.47 9.50
N THR A 14 -24.71 -6.87 10.39
CA THR A 14 -23.29 -7.19 10.17
C THR A 14 -22.57 -6.67 8.91
N ARG A 15 -21.51 -5.88 9.17
CA ARG A 15 -20.52 -5.31 8.25
C ARG A 15 -19.95 -6.33 7.25
N ARG A 16 -20.45 -6.30 6.03
CA ARG A 16 -19.74 -6.63 4.77
C ARG A 16 -20.24 -5.57 3.78
N THR A 17 -19.41 -4.87 3.02
CA THR A 17 -19.33 -5.12 1.55
C THR A 17 -18.57 -4.01 0.80
N THR A 18 -17.35 -3.66 1.20
CA THR A 18 -16.34 -3.19 0.23
C THR A 18 -14.99 -3.79 0.62
N SER A 19 -14.22 -4.27 -0.37
CA SER A 19 -12.84 -4.75 -0.18
C SER A 19 -11.84 -3.61 0.07
N ILE A 20 -12.35 -2.39 0.20
CA ILE A 20 -11.60 -1.14 0.31
C ILE A 20 -12.00 -0.49 1.63
N GLU A 21 -11.05 -0.34 2.55
CA GLU A 21 -11.25 0.46 3.76
C GLU A 21 -11.27 1.95 3.38
N TRP A 22 -12.46 2.50 3.19
CA TRP A 22 -12.67 3.93 3.00
C TRP A 22 -12.60 4.68 4.33
N PRO A 23 -12.17 5.96 4.35
CA PRO A 23 -12.40 6.84 5.50
C PRO A 23 -13.89 6.83 5.87
N ILE A 24 -14.19 6.88 7.17
CA ILE A 24 -15.56 6.75 7.70
C ILE A 24 -16.48 7.80 7.06
N GLU A 25 -15.99 9.02 6.89
CA GLU A 25 -16.74 10.12 6.29
C GLU A 25 -17.09 9.87 4.81
N VAL A 26 -16.23 9.17 4.08
CA VAL A 26 -16.46 8.81 2.67
C VAL A 26 -17.51 7.70 2.58
N ASP A 27 -17.41 6.69 3.44
CA ASP A 27 -18.39 5.59 3.48
C ASP A 27 -19.78 6.12 3.89
N ASP A 28 -19.86 7.00 4.88
CA ASP A 28 -21.12 7.60 5.34
C ASP A 28 -21.76 8.47 4.24
N ARG A 29 -20.97 9.32 3.57
CA ARG A 29 -21.47 10.14 2.45
C ARG A 29 -21.94 9.29 1.28
N LEU A 30 -21.22 8.21 0.97
CA LEU A 30 -21.60 7.29 -0.09
C LEU A 30 -22.91 6.56 0.25
N ARG A 31 -23.10 6.15 1.51
CA ARG A 31 -24.36 5.54 1.97
C ARG A 31 -25.53 6.51 1.87
N ILE A 32 -25.34 7.76 2.30
CA ILE A 32 -26.37 8.81 2.16
C ILE A 32 -26.73 8.98 0.69
N LEU A 33 -25.73 9.05 -0.20
CA LEU A 33 -25.96 9.20 -1.63
C LEU A 33 -26.69 8.00 -2.24
N VAL A 34 -26.30 6.77 -1.90
CA VAL A 34 -26.99 5.54 -2.36
C VAL A 34 -28.45 5.55 -1.91
N ARG A 35 -28.75 6.00 -0.69
CA ARG A 35 -30.14 6.13 -0.20
C ARG A 35 -30.95 7.15 -1.00
N LEU A 36 -30.37 8.32 -1.29
CA LEU A 36 -31.01 9.36 -2.10
C LEU A 36 -31.27 8.87 -3.53
N VAL A 37 -30.27 8.24 -4.15
CA VAL A 37 -30.40 7.65 -5.50
C VAL A 37 -31.47 6.56 -5.51
N THR A 38 -31.47 5.68 -4.51
CA THR A 38 -32.50 4.64 -4.41
C THR A 38 -33.89 5.27 -4.37
N LYS A 39 -34.11 6.23 -3.46
CA LYS A 39 -35.40 6.93 -3.36
C LYS A 39 -35.83 7.54 -4.70
N GLU A 40 -34.94 8.29 -5.35
CA GLU A 40 -35.27 8.94 -6.63
C GLU A 40 -35.57 7.92 -7.75
N VAL A 41 -34.86 6.79 -7.81
CA VAL A 41 -35.13 5.75 -8.81
C VAL A 41 -36.53 5.17 -8.65
N TYR A 42 -36.96 4.89 -7.40
CA TYR A 42 -38.31 4.38 -7.16
C TYR A 42 -39.36 5.44 -7.46
N GLU A 43 -39.14 6.70 -7.05
CA GLU A 43 -40.08 7.80 -7.36
C GLU A 43 -40.17 8.06 -8.87
N ALA A 44 -39.06 7.98 -9.61
CA ALA A 44 -39.05 8.11 -11.07
C ALA A 44 -39.77 6.93 -11.75
N ALA A 45 -39.65 5.73 -11.19
CA ALA A 45 -40.36 4.56 -11.69
C ALA A 45 -41.87 4.67 -11.44
N ASP A 46 -42.29 5.17 -10.28
CA ASP A 46 -43.70 5.45 -9.97
C ASP A 46 -44.28 6.53 -10.90
N ARG A 47 -43.46 7.52 -11.31
CA ARG A 47 -43.81 8.52 -12.34
C ARG A 47 -43.82 7.96 -13.77
N GLY A 48 -43.39 6.71 -13.98
CA GLY A 48 -43.28 6.08 -15.29
C GLY A 48 -42.11 6.59 -16.15
N GLU A 49 -41.15 7.30 -15.56
CA GLU A 49 -39.98 7.87 -16.25
C GLU A 49 -38.90 6.82 -16.51
N CYS A 50 -38.88 5.74 -15.72
CA CYS A 50 -37.98 4.60 -15.92
C CYS A 50 -38.63 3.29 -15.45
N PRO A 51 -38.17 2.13 -15.92
CA PRO A 51 -38.64 0.84 -15.40
C PRO A 51 -38.26 0.66 -13.92
N LEU A 52 -39.14 0.02 -13.15
CA LEU A 52 -38.85 -0.36 -11.77
C LEU A 52 -37.59 -1.25 -11.74
N PRO A 53 -36.60 -0.90 -10.91
CA PRO A 53 -35.36 -1.67 -10.87
C PRO A 53 -35.61 -3.02 -10.19
N GLY A 54 -35.07 -4.10 -10.78
CA GLY A 54 -35.17 -5.44 -10.18
C GLY A 54 -34.35 -5.61 -8.90
N ARG A 55 -33.44 -4.69 -8.59
CA ARG A 55 -32.63 -4.63 -7.36
C ARG A 55 -32.32 -3.18 -7.01
N THR A 56 -32.10 -2.89 -5.73
CA THR A 56 -31.65 -1.57 -5.29
C THR A 56 -30.28 -1.22 -5.89
N PRO A 57 -30.06 0.06 -6.26
CA PRO A 57 -28.76 0.50 -6.75
C PRO A 57 -27.66 0.24 -5.72
N SER A 58 -26.55 -0.37 -6.16
CA SER A 58 -25.40 -0.59 -5.28
C SER A 58 -24.49 0.63 -5.24
N ALA A 59 -23.69 0.75 -4.17
CA ALA A 59 -22.65 1.77 -4.07
C ALA A 59 -21.69 1.77 -5.26
N ALA A 60 -21.38 0.59 -5.80
CA ALA A 60 -20.53 0.44 -6.96
C ALA A 60 -21.16 1.04 -8.24
N VAL A 61 -22.47 0.85 -8.44
CA VAL A 61 -23.20 1.42 -9.59
C VAL A 61 -23.23 2.94 -9.49
N VAL A 62 -23.57 3.48 -8.31
CA VAL A 62 -23.62 4.93 -8.07
C VAL A 62 -22.25 5.57 -8.30
N LEU A 63 -21.18 5.01 -7.72
CA LEU A 63 -19.81 5.51 -7.92
C LEU A 63 -19.37 5.43 -9.37
N SER A 64 -19.68 4.33 -10.07
CA SER A 64 -19.32 4.17 -11.49
C SER A 64 -19.92 5.29 -12.32
N ASN A 65 -21.21 5.59 -12.14
CA ASN A 65 -21.88 6.65 -12.87
C ASN A 65 -21.35 8.05 -12.56
N ILE A 66 -20.94 8.32 -11.31
CA ILE A 66 -20.28 9.58 -10.94
C ILE A 66 -18.94 9.71 -11.64
N ILE A 67 -18.13 8.64 -11.64
CA ILE A 67 -16.82 8.61 -12.31
C ILE A 67 -16.97 8.80 -13.82
N LEU A 68 -18.02 8.24 -14.41
CA LEU A 68 -18.37 8.39 -15.82
C LEU A 68 -18.97 9.77 -16.15
N GLY A 69 -19.04 10.69 -15.19
CA GLY A 69 -19.45 12.08 -15.42
C GLY A 69 -20.95 12.28 -15.58
N LEU A 70 -21.78 11.32 -15.14
CA LEU A 70 -23.23 11.53 -15.15
C LEU A 70 -23.62 12.68 -14.19
N PRO A 71 -24.57 13.54 -14.60
CA PRO A 71 -24.90 14.73 -13.84
C PRO A 71 -25.50 14.37 -12.48
N LEU A 72 -24.88 14.88 -11.41
CA LEU A 72 -25.36 14.70 -10.02
C LEU A 72 -26.76 15.25 -9.78
N GLN A 73 -27.23 16.15 -10.66
CA GLN A 73 -28.58 16.71 -10.63
C GLN A 73 -29.65 15.69 -11.07
N LYS A 74 -29.26 14.60 -11.74
CA LYS A 74 -30.17 13.55 -12.21
C LYS A 74 -29.91 12.25 -11.45
N LEU A 75 -30.26 12.23 -10.16
CA LEU A 75 -29.95 11.13 -9.23
C LEU A 75 -30.46 9.77 -9.71
N ALA A 76 -31.63 9.69 -10.36
CA ALA A 76 -32.15 8.44 -10.92
C ALA A 76 -31.18 7.78 -11.93
N LEU A 77 -30.47 8.58 -12.74
CA LEU A 77 -29.50 8.06 -13.70
C LEU A 77 -28.29 7.43 -13.02
N LEU A 78 -27.92 7.90 -11.83
CA LEU A 78 -26.81 7.32 -11.06
C LEU A 78 -27.13 5.91 -10.55
N GLY A 79 -28.41 5.56 -10.44
CA GLY A 79 -28.83 4.23 -9.97
C GLY A 79 -28.95 3.20 -11.08
N GLN A 80 -28.88 3.60 -12.34
CA GLN A 80 -29.00 2.72 -13.49
C GLN A 80 -27.64 2.13 -13.87
N ALA A 81 -27.61 0.92 -14.42
CA ALA A 81 -26.36 0.38 -14.96
C ALA A 81 -25.87 1.26 -16.13
N PRO A 82 -24.56 1.57 -16.22
CA PRO A 82 -24.04 2.35 -17.34
C PRO A 82 -24.34 1.66 -18.68
N GLY A 83 -24.69 2.45 -19.69
CA GLY A 83 -24.91 1.94 -21.04
C GLY A 83 -23.63 1.34 -21.66
N THR A 84 -23.79 0.41 -22.58
CA THR A 84 -22.69 -0.30 -23.25
C THR A 84 -21.72 0.63 -23.97
N ALA A 85 -22.21 1.70 -24.60
CA ALA A 85 -21.37 2.71 -25.27
C ALA A 85 -20.43 3.44 -24.29
N VAL A 86 -20.95 3.82 -23.12
CA VAL A 86 -20.17 4.51 -22.07
C VAL A 86 -19.09 3.58 -21.50
N LEU A 87 -19.42 2.30 -21.32
CA LEU A 87 -18.45 1.29 -20.88
C LEU A 87 -17.33 1.06 -21.91
N GLN A 88 -17.66 1.06 -23.21
CA GLN A 88 -16.68 0.93 -24.29
C GLN A 88 -15.74 2.14 -24.36
N GLU A 89 -16.28 3.35 -24.22
CA GLU A 89 -15.48 4.57 -24.16
C GLU A 89 -14.54 4.57 -22.94
N ALA A 90 -15.05 4.22 -21.76
CA ALA A 90 -14.25 4.08 -20.55
C ALA A 90 -13.16 3.01 -20.71
N ALA A 91 -13.45 1.88 -21.35
CA ALA A 91 -12.47 0.84 -21.66
C ALA A 91 -11.38 1.35 -22.62
N ALA A 92 -11.75 2.12 -23.65
CA ALA A 92 -10.80 2.71 -24.58
C ALA A 92 -9.89 3.76 -23.90
N VAL A 93 -10.45 4.57 -22.99
CA VAL A 93 -9.68 5.51 -22.16
C VAL A 93 -8.74 4.75 -21.23
N ASN A 94 -9.23 3.74 -20.51
CA ASN A 94 -8.43 2.91 -19.62
C ASN A 94 -7.30 2.17 -20.37
N GLY A 95 -7.55 1.72 -21.60
CA GLY A 95 -6.54 1.07 -22.45
C GLY A 95 -5.42 2.01 -22.92
N LYS A 96 -5.63 3.34 -22.88
CA LYS A 96 -4.57 4.34 -23.14
C LYS A 96 -3.66 4.57 -21.93
N PHE A 97 -4.05 4.09 -20.75
CA PHE A 97 -3.23 4.18 -19.55
C PHE A 97 -2.40 2.90 -19.35
N SER A 98 -1.08 3.03 -19.42
CA SER A 98 -0.14 1.98 -19.01
C SER A 98 -0.33 1.68 -17.52
N VAL A 99 -0.66 0.42 -17.19
CA VAL A 99 -0.73 -0.05 -15.78
C VAL A 99 0.64 0.01 -15.12
N VAL A 100 1.72 -0.05 -15.91
CA VAL A 100 3.11 -0.10 -15.42
C VAL A 100 3.56 1.24 -14.86
N ASP A 101 2.97 2.35 -15.32
CA ASP A 101 3.31 3.71 -14.90
C ASP A 101 2.31 4.31 -13.89
N ARG A 102 1.34 3.51 -13.44
CA ARG A 102 0.51 3.94 -12.31
C ARG A 102 1.38 3.92 -11.06
N ASP A 103 1.64 5.12 -10.53
CA ASP A 103 1.81 5.30 -9.09
C ASP A 103 0.66 4.48 -8.43
N PRO A 104 0.92 3.45 -7.60
CA PRO A 104 -0.05 2.39 -7.27
C PRO A 104 -1.32 2.82 -6.52
N TRP A 105 -1.63 4.10 -6.46
CA TRP A 105 -2.23 4.73 -5.29
C TRP A 105 -3.37 5.68 -5.66
N LEU A 106 -4.45 5.12 -6.21
CA LEU A 106 -5.75 5.78 -6.26
C LEU A 106 -6.41 5.71 -4.87
N GLY A 107 -6.38 6.82 -4.13
CA GLY A 107 -7.49 7.14 -3.22
C GLY A 107 -7.22 7.17 -1.71
N ARG A 108 -5.99 7.01 -1.22
CA ARG A 108 -5.66 7.47 0.13
C ARG A 108 -5.00 8.86 0.02
N PRO A 109 -5.13 9.76 1.00
CA PRO A 109 -4.26 10.94 1.06
C PRO A 109 -2.90 10.48 1.60
N ARG A 110 -1.80 10.90 0.95
CA ARG A 110 -0.45 10.81 1.55
C ARG A 110 -0.47 11.79 2.72
N SER A 111 -0.98 11.38 3.88
CA SER A 111 -0.89 12.22 5.07
C SER A 111 0.56 12.18 5.56
N TRP A 112 1.46 12.90 4.86
CA TRP A 112 2.63 13.63 5.37
C TRP A 112 3.65 12.91 6.28
N ALA A 113 3.51 11.62 6.56
CA ALA A 113 4.49 10.86 7.32
C ALA A 113 5.62 10.47 6.36
N LYS A 114 6.71 11.24 6.41
CA LYS A 114 8.01 10.85 5.86
C LYS A 114 8.27 9.37 6.20
N PRO A 115 8.65 8.51 5.24
CA PRO A 115 8.97 7.11 5.53
C PRO A 115 9.87 6.95 6.75
N LEU A 116 9.45 6.12 7.70
CA LEU A 116 10.14 5.95 8.98
C LEU A 116 10.78 4.56 9.07
N ARG A 117 11.83 4.48 9.88
CA ARG A 117 12.34 3.21 10.38
C ARG A 117 11.43 2.73 11.50
N ILE A 118 10.97 1.49 11.38
CA ILE A 118 10.12 0.84 12.38
C ILE A 118 10.88 -0.34 12.99
N GLN A 119 10.90 -0.43 14.32
CA GLN A 119 11.36 -1.64 14.98
C GLN A 119 10.29 -2.72 14.87
N GLN A 120 10.65 -3.85 14.29
CA GLN A 120 9.79 -5.03 14.20
C GLN A 120 9.89 -5.86 15.48
N HIS A 121 8.76 -6.34 15.97
CA HIS A 121 8.68 -7.32 17.06
C HIS A 121 7.99 -8.59 16.55
N ARG A 122 8.48 -9.76 16.98
CA ARG A 122 7.89 -11.04 16.58
C ARG A 122 6.44 -11.13 17.04
N GLY A 123 5.56 -11.63 16.17
CA GLY A 123 4.14 -11.81 16.46
C GLY A 123 3.30 -10.52 16.44
N ARG A 124 3.91 -9.33 16.30
CA ARG A 124 3.16 -8.09 16.13
C ARG A 124 2.92 -7.81 14.65
N ARG A 125 1.70 -7.40 14.32
CA ARG A 125 1.36 -6.91 12.98
C ARG A 125 2.14 -5.60 12.73
N LEU A 126 2.75 -5.48 11.56
CA LEU A 126 3.39 -4.24 11.14
C LEU A 126 2.33 -3.16 10.88
N PRO A 127 2.63 -1.88 11.15
CA PRO A 127 1.76 -0.79 10.74
C PRO A 127 1.50 -0.82 9.23
N ASP A 128 0.38 -0.24 8.81
CA ASP A 128 0.08 -0.11 7.38
C ASP A 128 1.20 0.67 6.67
N PHE A 129 1.39 0.40 5.38
CA PHE A 129 2.45 0.99 4.56
C PHE A 129 3.87 0.76 5.09
N THR A 130 4.09 -0.37 5.78
CA THR A 130 5.40 -0.78 6.27
C THR A 130 5.85 -2.10 5.64
N ILE A 131 7.05 -2.12 5.04
CA ILE A 131 7.66 -3.33 4.46
C ILE A 131 8.72 -3.88 5.42
N SER A 132 8.66 -5.18 5.73
CA SER A 132 9.74 -5.84 6.45
C SER A 132 10.96 -6.00 5.55
N VAL A 133 12.08 -5.43 5.97
CA VAL A 133 13.40 -5.56 5.34
C VAL A 133 14.37 -6.32 6.25
N ALA A 134 13.84 -7.06 7.23
CA ALA A 134 14.62 -7.91 8.12
C ALA A 134 15.37 -9.00 7.36
N ARG A 135 16.36 -9.65 8.00
CA ARG A 135 17.22 -10.69 7.40
C ARG A 135 16.50 -11.76 6.55
N PRO A 136 15.34 -12.31 6.96
CA PRO A 136 14.64 -13.33 6.16
C PRO A 136 14.01 -12.78 4.86
N SER A 137 13.85 -11.46 4.75
CA SER A 137 13.30 -10.80 3.58
C SER A 137 14.33 -10.70 2.44
N LYS A 138 13.83 -10.40 1.25
CA LYS A 138 14.64 -10.08 0.06
C LYS A 138 15.64 -8.93 0.28
N PHE A 139 15.32 -7.97 1.15
CA PHE A 139 16.13 -6.78 1.41
C PHE A 139 17.05 -6.92 2.63
N GLY A 140 17.03 -8.08 3.31
CA GLY A 140 17.81 -8.31 4.52
C GLY A 140 19.32 -8.21 4.30
N SER A 141 20.04 -7.64 5.27
CA SER A 141 21.51 -7.58 5.27
C SER A 141 22.14 -8.99 5.24
N PRO A 142 23.14 -9.23 4.36
CA PRO A 142 23.93 -10.46 4.39
C PRO A 142 24.93 -10.47 5.56
N PHE A 143 25.30 -9.31 6.10
CA PHE A 143 26.27 -9.12 7.17
C PHE A 143 25.66 -9.42 8.54
N LYS A 144 25.86 -10.64 9.04
CA LYS A 144 25.16 -11.16 10.23
C LYS A 144 25.85 -10.74 11.51
N ILE A 145 25.11 -10.05 12.38
CA ILE A 145 25.55 -9.74 13.74
C ILE A 145 25.27 -10.93 14.66
N SER A 146 26.23 -11.29 15.52
CA SER A 146 26.04 -12.27 16.59
C SER A 146 26.88 -11.96 17.82
N ALA A 147 26.40 -12.36 19.00
CA ALA A 147 27.12 -12.20 20.27
C ALA A 147 27.57 -13.58 20.79
N ARG A 148 28.83 -13.71 21.21
CA ARG A 148 29.40 -14.93 21.81
C ARG A 148 30.38 -14.55 22.91
N LYS A 149 30.28 -15.16 24.10
CA LYS A 149 31.19 -14.96 25.24
C LYS A 149 31.47 -13.48 25.59
N GLY A 150 30.47 -12.61 25.50
CA GLY A 150 30.62 -11.17 25.80
C GLY A 150 31.34 -10.36 24.73
N ARG A 151 31.51 -10.91 23.53
CA ARG A 151 32.02 -10.23 22.33
C ARG A 151 30.98 -10.23 21.23
N TRP A 152 31.10 -9.28 20.32
CA TRP A 152 30.22 -9.11 19.18
C TRP A 152 30.97 -9.41 17.89
N TYR A 153 30.27 -10.01 16.93
CA TYR A 153 30.84 -10.46 15.67
C TYR A 153 29.94 -10.04 14.51
N VAL A 154 30.56 -9.59 13.42
CA VAL A 154 29.90 -9.39 12.13
C VAL A 154 30.46 -10.39 11.14
N ASP A 155 29.61 -11.31 10.69
CA ASP A 155 29.93 -12.39 9.76
C ASP A 155 29.46 -12.02 8.35
N ALA A 156 30.39 -11.97 7.41
CA ALA A 156 30.15 -11.70 5.99
C ALA A 156 30.30 -12.95 5.11
N GLY A 157 30.22 -14.15 5.71
CA GLY A 157 30.39 -15.42 5.02
C GLY A 157 31.80 -15.54 4.43
N PRO A 158 31.95 -15.67 3.10
CA PRO A 158 33.25 -15.90 2.46
C PRO A 158 34.25 -14.75 2.64
N LEU A 159 33.78 -13.55 3.00
CA LEU A 159 34.65 -12.39 3.24
C LEU A 159 35.26 -12.36 4.65
N GLY A 160 34.84 -13.27 5.52
CA GLY A 160 35.36 -13.40 6.88
C GLY A 160 34.42 -12.88 7.97
N THR A 161 34.95 -12.82 9.17
CA THR A 161 34.24 -12.39 10.39
C THR A 161 35.11 -11.42 11.16
N TRP A 162 34.54 -10.29 11.57
CA TRP A 162 35.21 -9.28 12.39
C TRP A 162 34.66 -9.30 13.82
N GLU A 163 35.53 -9.08 14.80
CA GLU A 163 35.20 -8.97 16.22
C GLU A 163 35.10 -7.51 16.67
N PHE A 164 34.15 -7.22 17.55
CA PHE A 164 33.89 -5.92 18.13
C PHE A 164 33.72 -6.04 19.65
N GLY A 165 34.12 -4.97 20.35
CA GLY A 165 34.06 -4.89 21.81
C GLY A 165 32.63 -4.78 22.33
N ASP A 166 31.73 -4.14 21.58
CA ASP A 166 30.34 -3.91 21.97
C ASP A 166 29.33 -4.06 20.81
N GLN A 167 28.06 -3.97 21.17
CA GLN A 167 26.93 -4.15 20.26
C GLN A 167 26.80 -3.01 19.25
N ALA A 168 27.04 -1.77 19.68
CA ALA A 168 26.82 -0.59 18.86
C ALA A 168 27.84 -0.53 17.72
N ASP A 169 29.09 -0.89 18.01
CA ASP A 169 30.16 -0.98 17.01
C ASP A 169 29.88 -2.07 15.98
N ALA A 170 29.45 -3.26 16.42
CA ALA A 170 29.08 -4.34 15.50
C ALA A 170 27.89 -3.96 14.59
N HIS A 171 26.91 -3.23 15.12
CA HIS A 171 25.80 -2.70 14.34
C HIS A 171 26.24 -1.64 13.33
N THR A 172 27.11 -0.73 13.75
CA THR A 172 27.68 0.31 12.88
C THR A 172 28.49 -0.31 11.75
N ALA A 173 29.34 -1.29 12.05
CA ALA A 173 30.12 -2.02 11.05
C ALA A 173 29.24 -2.80 10.08
N SER A 174 28.24 -3.55 10.58
CA SER A 174 27.31 -4.29 9.72
C SER A 174 26.50 -3.38 8.79
N ALA A 175 26.01 -2.23 9.29
CA ALA A 175 25.30 -1.24 8.50
C ALA A 175 26.22 -0.57 7.46
N GLY A 176 27.46 -0.27 7.83
CA GLY A 176 28.50 0.26 6.93
C GLY A 176 28.82 -0.71 5.78
N LEU A 177 29.11 -1.98 6.11
CA LEU A 177 29.33 -3.03 5.11
C LEU A 177 28.14 -3.18 4.16
N TYR A 178 26.91 -3.09 4.68
CA TYR A 178 25.69 -3.14 3.84
C TYR A 178 25.62 -1.99 2.84
N ARG A 179 25.90 -0.77 3.29
CA ARG A 179 25.97 0.42 2.42
C ARG A 179 27.04 0.23 1.35
N ASP A 180 28.28 -0.03 1.77
CA ASP A 180 29.43 -0.07 0.87
C ASP A 180 29.28 -1.19 -0.19
N TRP A 181 28.73 -2.35 0.22
CA TRP A 181 28.36 -3.43 -0.68
C TRP A 181 27.27 -3.04 -1.69
N LEU A 182 26.20 -2.38 -1.25
CA LEU A 182 25.15 -1.90 -2.17
C LEU A 182 25.69 -0.82 -3.12
N ASP A 183 26.61 0.02 -2.67
CA ASP A 183 27.28 1.02 -3.50
C ASP A 183 28.29 0.41 -4.49
N GLY A 184 28.67 -0.86 -4.29
CA GLY A 184 29.44 -1.63 -5.25
C GLY A 184 30.93 -1.71 -4.92
N ASP A 185 31.30 -1.65 -3.64
CA ASP A 185 32.66 -1.88 -3.17
C ASP A 185 33.24 -3.18 -3.77
N THR A 186 34.40 -3.07 -4.40
CA THR A 186 35.09 -4.17 -5.08
C THR A 186 35.67 -5.20 -4.10
N GLN A 187 35.89 -4.83 -2.84
CA GLN A 187 36.36 -5.72 -1.79
C GLN A 187 35.22 -6.58 -1.20
N LEU A 188 33.96 -6.18 -1.40
CA LEU A 188 32.79 -6.88 -0.84
C LEU A 188 32.06 -7.73 -1.88
N ARG A 189 32.81 -8.47 -2.70
CA ARG A 189 32.26 -9.23 -3.84
C ARG A 189 32.45 -10.72 -3.68
N SER A 190 31.40 -11.45 -4.03
CA SER A 190 31.39 -12.90 -4.24
C SER A 190 30.21 -13.21 -5.17
N GLU A 191 30.19 -14.38 -5.81
CA GLU A 191 29.09 -14.74 -6.71
C GLU A 191 27.72 -14.66 -6.02
N GLU A 192 27.64 -15.09 -4.75
CA GLU A 192 26.41 -15.05 -3.97
C GLU A 192 26.02 -13.62 -3.57
N LEU A 193 26.98 -12.81 -3.13
CA LEU A 193 26.74 -11.41 -2.78
C LEU A 193 26.36 -10.59 -4.01
N ASP A 194 26.97 -10.83 -5.17
CA ASP A 194 26.66 -10.12 -6.41
C ASP A 194 25.23 -10.43 -6.89
N LYS A 195 24.83 -11.71 -6.87
CA LYS A 195 23.45 -12.12 -7.21
C LYS A 195 22.43 -11.49 -6.27
N ARG A 196 22.71 -11.43 -4.96
CA ARG A 196 21.82 -10.81 -3.97
C ARG A 196 21.74 -9.30 -4.16
N ARG A 197 22.87 -8.63 -4.42
CA ARG A 197 22.94 -7.19 -4.70
C ARG A 197 22.10 -6.81 -5.91
N ALA A 198 22.27 -7.53 -7.02
CA ALA A 198 21.51 -7.29 -8.25
C ALA A 198 20.00 -7.40 -8.02
N ARG A 199 19.55 -8.42 -7.26
CA ARG A 199 18.14 -8.59 -6.90
C ARG A 199 17.60 -7.41 -6.09
N ILE A 200 18.35 -6.97 -5.08
CA ILE A 200 17.95 -5.83 -4.24
C ILE A 200 17.83 -4.55 -5.07
N LEU A 201 18.81 -4.27 -5.93
CA LEU A 201 18.82 -3.07 -6.76
C LEU A 201 17.66 -3.05 -7.76
N ASN A 202 17.36 -4.18 -8.41
CA ASN A 202 16.24 -4.29 -9.36
C ASN A 202 14.87 -4.04 -8.70
N GLU A 203 14.74 -4.32 -7.42
CA GLU A 203 13.49 -4.17 -6.67
C GLU A 203 13.46 -2.95 -5.76
N LEU A 204 14.51 -2.12 -5.77
CA LEU A 204 14.65 -1.00 -4.82
C LEU A 204 13.52 0.03 -4.97
N ALA A 205 13.04 0.25 -6.20
CA ALA A 205 11.90 1.13 -6.48
C ALA A 205 10.61 0.68 -5.77
N THR A 206 10.47 -0.61 -5.45
CA THR A 206 9.28 -1.13 -4.75
C THR A 206 9.21 -0.70 -3.28
N LEU A 207 10.31 -0.17 -2.71
CA LEU A 207 10.36 0.36 -1.35
C LEU A 207 9.99 1.84 -1.27
N ARG A 208 9.83 2.53 -2.40
CA ARG A 208 9.56 3.97 -2.43
C ARG A 208 8.20 4.27 -1.77
N GLY A 209 8.20 5.23 -0.85
CA GLY A 209 7.01 5.65 -0.11
C GLY A 209 6.61 4.73 1.05
N TYR A 210 7.32 3.62 1.30
CA TYR A 210 7.03 2.72 2.42
C TYR A 210 7.95 3.00 3.60
N SER A 211 7.38 2.92 4.81
CA SER A 211 8.18 2.76 6.02
C SER A 211 8.84 1.37 6.00
N LEU A 212 10.04 1.26 6.58
CA LEU A 212 10.82 0.03 6.51
C LEU A 212 11.05 -0.53 7.92
N ALA A 213 10.84 -1.83 8.08
CA ALA A 213 10.91 -2.49 9.38
C ALA A 213 12.05 -3.52 9.49
N CYS A 214 12.74 -3.51 10.63
CA CYS A 214 13.75 -4.52 10.99
C CYS A 214 13.74 -4.76 12.51
N TYR A 215 14.29 -5.89 12.96
CA TYR A 215 14.33 -6.25 14.38
C TYR A 215 15.35 -5.44 15.21
N CYS A 216 16.28 -4.73 14.56
CA CYS A 216 17.31 -3.95 15.24
C CYS A 216 16.70 -2.84 16.10
N ALA A 217 17.19 -2.68 17.32
CA ALA A 217 16.73 -1.66 18.25
C ALA A 217 16.98 -0.24 17.71
N PRO A 218 16.08 0.73 17.95
CA PRO A 218 16.10 2.04 17.32
C PRO A 218 17.36 2.86 17.63
N GLU A 219 18.00 2.62 18.78
CA GLU A 219 19.26 3.23 19.20
C GLU A 219 20.50 2.72 18.45
N LEU A 220 20.37 1.60 17.72
CA LEU A 220 21.46 0.98 16.99
C LEU A 220 21.39 1.34 15.50
N GLN A 221 22.56 1.54 14.89
CA GLN A 221 22.70 1.64 13.43
C GLN A 221 22.12 0.40 12.74
N CYS A 222 21.42 0.60 11.62
CA CYS A 222 20.79 -0.48 10.87
C CYS A 222 20.86 -0.24 9.37
N HIS A 223 20.84 -1.32 8.59
CA HIS A 223 20.78 -1.25 7.13
C HIS A 223 19.50 -0.57 6.61
N VAL A 224 18.44 -0.53 7.44
CA VAL A 224 17.18 0.15 7.13
C VAL A 224 17.36 1.64 6.90
N ASP A 225 18.23 2.28 7.68
CA ASP A 225 18.46 3.73 7.58
C ASP A 225 18.98 4.09 6.19
N TYR A 226 19.89 3.26 5.67
CA TYR A 226 20.42 3.41 4.32
C TYR A 226 19.37 3.11 3.23
N LEU A 227 18.60 2.02 3.37
CA LEU A 227 17.54 1.70 2.41
C LEU A 227 16.47 2.79 2.33
N LEU A 228 16.07 3.36 3.47
CA LEU A 228 15.09 4.45 3.54
C LEU A 228 15.55 5.67 2.73
N VAL A 229 16.81 6.06 2.87
CA VAL A 229 17.38 7.15 2.08
C VAL A 229 17.41 6.76 0.62
N ARG A 230 18.04 5.63 0.28
CA ARG A 230 18.28 5.22 -1.11
C ARG A 230 17.00 4.97 -1.91
N SER A 231 15.94 4.45 -1.29
CA SER A 231 14.67 4.17 -1.98
C SER A 231 13.76 5.39 -2.09
N ASN A 232 13.98 6.45 -1.29
CA ASN A 232 13.12 7.63 -1.25
C ASN A 232 13.79 8.92 -1.75
N SER A 233 15.09 8.90 -2.08
CA SER A 233 15.72 9.98 -2.84
C SER A 233 15.02 10.14 -4.19
N GLU A 234 14.57 11.35 -4.52
CA GLU A 234 14.06 11.64 -5.86
C GLU A 234 15.15 11.37 -6.91
N PRO A 235 14.80 10.84 -8.10
CA PRO A 235 15.71 10.95 -9.22
C PRO A 235 15.87 12.46 -9.45
N MET A 236 17.11 12.96 -9.37
CA MET A 236 17.40 14.34 -9.78
C MET A 236 16.94 14.48 -11.23
N GLY A 237 15.77 15.09 -11.41
CA GLY A 237 15.22 15.43 -12.70
C GLY A 237 16.22 16.32 -13.41
N ILE A 238 16.68 15.84 -14.55
CA ILE A 238 17.34 16.65 -15.57
C ILE A 238 16.44 17.87 -15.82
N SER A 239 16.96 19.04 -15.50
CA SER A 239 16.38 20.34 -15.89
C SER A 239 16.49 20.54 -17.40
#